data_AF-A0A7U3YB82-F1
#
_entry.id   AF-A0A7U3YB82-F1
#
_cell.length_a   1.000
_cell.length_b   1.000
_cell.length_c   1.000
_cell.angle_alpha   90.00
_cell.angle_beta   90.00
_cell.angle_gamma   90.00
#
_symmetry.space_group_name_H-M   'P 1'
#
loop_
_entity.id
_entity.type
_entity.pdbx_description
1 polymer ?
#
loop_
_entity_poly.entity_id
_entity_poly.type
_entity_poly.pdbx_seq_one_letter_code
_entity_poly.pdbx_strand_id
1 'polypeptide(L)'
;MKYHIIVSIFIFLFLNACNPDSNTNQNNSKKGLKTEKIPNKQTNNTLLDDLKNLIETANADRKKYEKKLEEEPSTQYGMSIFKEIYWVASYETVANNTERSKNYRKFTYATLNSINTNKFADLSKILIQSKQKTLLFGAFYNLGSAFDTVINHLYPKKDTIDELTVSDLKKLKNSFEKFLSIKTDISKMLEQLLLDYKDYINSTETDIAKLESHLTELYKQIAKKSSQATKLKNNILSISSL
;
A
#
# COMPACT_ATOMS: atom_id res chain seq x y z
N MET A 1 -36.63 20.78 -5.67
CA MET A 1 -35.53 21.46 -4.95
C MET A 1 -34.27 21.37 -5.80
N LYS A 2 -33.62 22.52 -6.03
CA LYS A 2 -32.46 22.66 -6.91
C LYS A 2 -31.22 22.17 -6.18
N TYR A 3 -30.50 21.20 -6.75
CA TYR A 3 -29.22 20.73 -6.21
C TYR A 3 -28.09 21.26 -7.08
N HIS A 4 -27.18 22.01 -6.46
CA HIS A 4 -25.96 22.51 -7.07
C HIS A 4 -24.97 21.34 -7.22
N ILE A 5 -24.67 20.96 -8.46
CA ILE A 5 -23.64 19.98 -8.80
C ILE A 5 -22.29 20.69 -8.70
N ILE A 6 -21.51 20.42 -7.64
CA ILE A 6 -20.10 20.80 -7.59
C ILE A 6 -19.32 19.70 -8.32
N VAL A 7 -19.05 19.93 -9.60
CA VAL A 7 -18.12 19.12 -10.39
C VAL A 7 -16.70 19.50 -9.96
N SER A 8 -16.06 18.67 -9.13
CA SER A 8 -14.65 18.85 -8.77
C SER A 8 -13.76 18.33 -9.92
N ILE A 9 -13.57 19.17 -10.93
CA ILE A 9 -12.60 19.00 -12.00
C ILE A 9 -11.19 19.15 -11.39
N PHE A 10 -10.44 18.05 -11.26
CA PHE A 10 -9.00 18.09 -11.03
C PHE A 10 -8.29 18.18 -12.40
N ILE A 11 -8.01 19.41 -12.84
CA ILE A 11 -7.10 19.65 -13.96
C ILE A 11 -5.67 19.51 -13.43
N PHE A 12 -4.98 18.44 -13.82
CA PHE A 12 -3.52 18.41 -13.76
C PHE A 12 -2.98 19.25 -14.94
N LEU A 13 -2.72 20.53 -14.70
CA LEU A 13 -1.91 21.35 -15.60
C LEU A 13 -0.44 20.95 -15.44
N PHE A 14 0.01 19.94 -16.19
CA PHE A 14 1.41 19.87 -16.56
C PHE A 14 1.65 20.89 -17.67
N LEU A 15 1.94 22.13 -17.24
CA LEU A 15 2.48 23.14 -18.15
C LEU A 15 3.86 22.65 -18.60
N ASN A 16 3.91 22.15 -19.84
CA ASN A 16 5.12 22.16 -20.64
C ASN A 16 5.60 23.60 -20.72
N ALA A 17 6.69 23.91 -20.02
CA ALA A 17 7.49 25.08 -20.33
C ALA A 17 8.18 24.84 -21.69
N CYS A 18 7.48 25.15 -22.77
CA CYS A 18 8.14 25.68 -23.95
C CYS A 18 8.76 27.01 -23.53
N ASN A 19 10.07 27.15 -23.67
CA ASN A 19 10.69 28.47 -23.83
C ASN A 19 11.19 28.57 -25.28
N PRO A 20 10.88 29.66 -26.00
CA PRO A 20 11.29 29.85 -27.38
C PRO A 20 12.71 30.42 -27.42
N ASP A 21 13.50 30.05 -28.43
CA ASP A 21 13.76 30.99 -29.54
C ASP A 21 14.73 30.39 -30.55
N SER A 22 14.32 30.52 -31.80
CA SER A 22 15.09 30.32 -33.01
C SER A 22 16.09 31.47 -33.22
N ASN A 23 17.35 31.15 -33.54
CA ASN A 23 18.00 31.70 -34.74
C ASN A 23 19.35 31.06 -35.10
N THR A 24 19.49 30.89 -36.40
CA THR A 24 20.58 30.34 -37.23
C THR A 24 21.87 31.16 -37.18
N ASN A 25 23.02 30.49 -37.05
CA ASN A 25 24.12 30.43 -38.05
C ASN A 25 25.50 30.22 -37.41
N GLN A 26 26.19 29.21 -37.95
CA GLN A 26 27.58 28.88 -37.70
C GLN A 26 28.50 30.04 -38.08
N ASN A 27 29.51 30.31 -37.25
CA ASN A 27 30.82 30.74 -37.73
C ASN A 27 31.93 30.18 -36.84
N ASN A 28 32.72 29.29 -37.46
CA ASN A 28 34.13 28.96 -37.25
C ASN A 28 34.81 29.33 -35.91
N SER A 29 35.32 28.33 -35.19
CA SER A 29 36.78 28.11 -35.03
C SER A 29 37.10 27.05 -33.96
N LYS A 30 38.14 26.25 -34.25
CA LYS A 30 38.70 25.17 -33.42
C LYS A 30 39.14 25.66 -32.04
N LYS A 31 38.77 24.96 -30.97
CA LYS A 31 39.64 24.69 -29.81
C LYS A 31 39.07 23.54 -28.97
N GLY A 32 39.94 22.62 -28.58
CA GLY A 32 39.56 21.36 -27.95
C GLY A 32 39.16 21.46 -26.47
N LEU A 33 38.85 20.26 -25.95
CA LEU A 33 38.74 19.87 -24.55
C LEU A 33 37.45 20.26 -23.81
N LYS A 34 36.53 19.29 -23.68
CA LYS A 34 36.24 18.53 -22.44
C LYS A 34 34.90 17.81 -22.60
N THR A 35 34.94 16.49 -22.57
CA THR A 35 33.74 15.66 -22.49
C THR A 35 33.15 15.83 -21.08
N GLU A 36 32.12 16.67 -20.92
CA GLU A 36 31.32 16.70 -19.69
C GLU A 36 30.49 15.40 -19.57
N LYS A 37 31.09 14.36 -19.00
CA LYS A 37 30.38 13.19 -18.46
C LYS A 37 30.11 13.41 -16.97
N ILE A 38 29.08 14.19 -16.62
CA ILE A 38 28.66 14.39 -15.21
C ILE A 38 27.14 14.20 -14.92
N PRO A 39 26.18 14.17 -15.88
CA PRO A 39 24.75 14.03 -15.51
C PRO A 39 24.38 12.67 -14.90
N ASN A 40 25.03 11.60 -15.35
CA ASN A 40 24.59 10.22 -15.08
C ASN A 40 24.97 9.74 -13.67
N LYS A 41 26.04 10.28 -13.07
CA LYS A 41 26.48 9.87 -11.72
C LYS A 41 25.62 10.52 -10.62
N GLN A 42 25.26 11.79 -10.79
CA GLN A 42 24.45 12.52 -9.82
C GLN A 42 23.00 12.00 -9.77
N THR A 43 22.41 11.71 -10.94
CA THR A 43 21.06 11.12 -11.02
C THR A 43 20.98 9.70 -10.45
N ASN A 44 22.05 8.91 -10.58
CA ASN A 44 22.11 7.57 -9.98
C ASN A 44 22.22 7.62 -8.46
N ASN A 45 22.99 8.55 -7.90
CA ASN A 45 23.09 8.70 -6.45
C ASN A 45 21.73 9.08 -5.83
N THR A 46 20.99 10.02 -6.44
CA THR A 46 19.63 10.38 -5.98
C THR A 46 18.67 9.20 -6.07
N LEU A 47 18.74 8.40 -7.13
CA LEU A 47 17.89 7.21 -7.30
C LEU A 47 18.13 6.16 -6.20
N LEU A 48 19.39 5.94 -5.84
CA LEU A 48 19.77 5.01 -4.78
C LEU A 48 19.33 5.51 -3.40
N ASP A 49 19.56 6.80 -3.11
CA ASP A 49 19.17 7.40 -1.84
C ASP A 49 17.64 7.38 -1.67
N ASP A 50 16.88 7.71 -2.72
CA ASP A 50 15.42 7.60 -2.71
C ASP A 50 14.96 6.17 -2.40
N LEU A 51 15.57 5.17 -3.05
CA LEU A 51 15.19 3.77 -2.86
C LEU A 51 15.53 3.28 -1.45
N LYS A 52 16.70 3.64 -0.92
CA LYS A 52 17.10 3.35 0.46
C LYS A 52 16.13 3.99 1.46
N ASN A 53 15.75 5.25 1.25
CA ASN A 53 14.77 5.94 2.10
C ASN A 53 13.39 5.28 2.07
N LEU A 54 12.92 4.84 0.90
CA LEU A 54 11.67 4.08 0.77
C LEU A 54 11.75 2.75 1.52
N ILE A 55 12.86 2.02 1.41
CA ILE A 55 13.08 0.75 2.10
C ILE A 55 13.12 0.95 3.61
N GLU A 56 13.83 1.96 4.11
CA GLU A 56 13.85 2.27 5.55
C GLU A 56 12.47 2.64 6.09
N THR A 57 11.73 3.47 5.35
CA THR A 57 10.35 3.85 5.72
C THR A 57 9.43 2.61 5.77
N ALA A 58 9.52 1.73 4.78
CA ALA A 58 8.74 0.50 4.75
C ALA A 58 9.14 -0.48 5.87
N ASN A 59 10.41 -0.53 6.25
CA ASN A 59 10.86 -1.36 7.37
C ASN A 59 10.42 -0.79 8.73
N ALA A 60 10.36 0.54 8.88
CA ALA A 60 9.75 1.17 10.06
C ALA A 60 8.25 0.84 10.17
N ASP A 61 7.53 0.85 9.05
CA ASP A 61 6.15 0.37 8.97
C ASP A 61 6.05 -1.12 9.36
N ARG A 62 7.00 -1.97 8.93
CA ARG A 62 7.10 -3.37 9.39
C ARG A 62 7.20 -3.53 10.89
N LYS A 63 8.21 -2.90 11.49
CA LYS A 63 8.41 -2.95 12.94
C LYS A 63 7.15 -2.51 13.70
N LYS A 64 6.40 -1.54 13.15
CA LYS A 64 5.14 -1.08 13.76
C LYS A 64 4.05 -2.16 13.77
N TYR A 65 3.84 -2.92 12.69
CA TYR A 65 2.82 -3.99 12.70
C TYR A 65 3.29 -5.26 13.40
N GLU A 66 4.59 -5.54 13.45
CA GLU A 66 5.17 -6.61 14.28
C GLU A 66 4.88 -6.31 15.76
N LYS A 67 5.20 -5.09 16.20
CA LYS A 67 4.90 -4.61 17.55
C LYS A 67 3.41 -4.68 17.90
N LYS A 68 2.51 -4.42 16.94
CA LYS A 68 1.05 -4.58 17.16
C LYS A 68 0.64 -6.02 17.46
N LEU A 69 1.32 -7.02 16.88
CA LEU A 69 1.05 -8.41 17.23
C LEU A 69 1.68 -8.75 18.59
N GLU A 70 2.89 -8.27 18.87
CA GLU A 70 3.59 -8.50 20.14
C GLU A 70 2.82 -7.93 21.34
N GLU A 71 2.26 -6.72 21.19
CA GLU A 71 1.47 -6.01 22.20
C GLU A 71 -0.05 -6.19 21.98
N GLU A 72 -0.46 -7.26 21.32
CA GLU A 72 -1.88 -7.52 21.04
C GLU A 72 -2.65 -7.79 22.35
N PRO A 73 -3.69 -7.00 22.67
CA PRO A 73 -4.52 -7.27 23.85
C PRO A 73 -5.35 -8.54 23.64
N SER A 74 -5.86 -9.14 24.72
CA SER A 74 -6.72 -10.33 24.64
C SER A 74 -7.98 -10.15 23.77
N THR A 75 -8.41 -8.91 23.58
CA THR A 75 -9.54 -8.53 22.71
C THR A 75 -9.15 -8.33 21.25
N GLN A 76 -7.86 -8.44 20.90
CA GLN A 76 -7.32 -8.25 19.54
C GLN A 76 -7.71 -6.89 18.95
N TYR A 77 -7.59 -5.85 19.76
CA TYR A 77 -8.02 -4.46 19.48
C TYR A 77 -9.53 -4.34 19.17
N GLY A 78 -10.35 -5.27 19.67
CA GLY A 78 -11.79 -5.30 19.41
C GLY A 78 -12.18 -5.89 18.05
N MET A 79 -11.26 -6.54 17.34
CA MET A 79 -11.49 -7.20 16.06
C MET A 79 -12.25 -8.52 16.23
N SER A 80 -13.51 -8.45 16.67
CA SER A 80 -14.37 -9.63 16.89
C SER A 80 -14.52 -10.52 15.66
N ILE A 81 -14.42 -9.94 14.45
CA ILE A 81 -14.47 -10.65 13.17
C ILE A 81 -13.42 -11.77 13.04
N PHE A 82 -12.28 -11.68 13.74
CA PHE A 82 -11.29 -12.77 13.74
C PHE A 82 -11.83 -14.08 14.33
N LYS A 83 -12.83 -14.00 15.21
CA LYS A 83 -13.49 -15.17 15.80
C LYS A 83 -14.52 -15.80 14.85
N GLU A 84 -14.84 -15.15 13.74
CA GLU A 84 -15.81 -15.63 12.75
C GLU A 84 -15.16 -16.13 11.45
N ILE A 85 -13.84 -16.00 11.33
CA ILE A 85 -13.08 -16.46 10.17
C ILE A 85 -12.35 -17.75 10.57
N TYR A 86 -12.82 -18.87 10.01
CA TYR A 86 -12.29 -20.21 10.25
C TYR A 86 -11.27 -20.60 9.20
N TRP A 87 -10.27 -21.40 9.61
CA TRP A 87 -9.43 -22.10 8.66
C TRP A 87 -10.21 -23.20 7.93
N VAL A 88 -9.80 -23.48 6.70
CA VAL A 88 -10.43 -24.53 5.89
C VAL A 88 -10.43 -25.87 6.65
N ALA A 89 -11.60 -26.52 6.70
CA ALA A 89 -11.81 -27.79 7.38
C ALA A 89 -11.32 -27.82 8.84
N SER A 90 -11.48 -26.72 9.59
CA SER A 90 -11.02 -26.60 10.98
C SER A 90 -11.99 -25.80 11.84
N TYR A 91 -12.05 -26.13 13.13
CA TYR A 91 -12.68 -25.28 14.16
C TYR A 91 -11.75 -24.16 14.64
N GLU A 92 -10.48 -24.17 14.23
CA GLU A 92 -9.57 -23.08 14.49
C GLU A 92 -9.99 -21.84 13.69
N THR A 93 -10.14 -20.73 14.40
CA THR A 93 -10.35 -19.39 13.87
C THR A 93 -9.03 -18.63 13.79
N VAL A 94 -8.99 -17.57 12.98
CA VAL A 94 -7.82 -16.69 12.92
C VAL A 94 -7.59 -15.90 14.21
N ALA A 95 -8.55 -15.91 15.15
CA ALA A 95 -8.37 -15.38 16.50
C ALA A 95 -7.55 -16.32 17.42
N ASN A 96 -7.40 -17.60 17.09
CA ASN A 96 -6.72 -18.55 18.00
C ASN A 96 -5.21 -18.28 18.13
N ASN A 97 -4.61 -18.83 19.19
CA ASN A 97 -3.21 -18.67 19.55
C ASN A 97 -2.31 -19.71 18.86
N THR A 98 -2.42 -19.84 17.53
CA THR A 98 -1.54 -20.68 16.71
C THR A 98 -0.64 -19.81 15.85
N GLU A 99 0.47 -20.36 15.37
CA GLU A 99 1.42 -19.61 14.54
C GLU A 99 0.77 -19.08 13.24
N ARG A 100 -0.04 -19.90 12.57
CA ARG A 100 -0.75 -19.47 11.35
C ARG A 100 -1.77 -18.36 11.64
N SER A 101 -2.49 -18.45 12.75
CA SER A 101 -3.50 -17.45 13.15
C SER A 101 -2.85 -16.14 13.57
N LYS A 102 -1.73 -16.19 14.31
CA LYS A 102 -0.91 -15.01 14.61
C LYS A 102 -0.39 -14.34 13.35
N ASN A 103 0.17 -15.11 12.41
CA ASN A 103 0.63 -14.55 11.13
C ASN A 103 -0.51 -13.95 10.32
N TYR A 104 -1.70 -14.56 10.36
CA TYR A 104 -2.89 -13.99 9.72
C TYR A 104 -3.22 -12.60 10.26
N ARG A 105 -3.25 -12.45 11.60
CA ARG A 105 -3.50 -11.16 12.26
C ARG A 105 -2.37 -10.17 12.03
N LYS A 106 -1.10 -10.58 12.12
CA LYS A 106 0.08 -9.74 11.80
C LYS A 106 -0.03 -9.12 10.41
N PHE A 107 -0.33 -9.92 9.40
CA PHE A 107 -0.45 -9.42 8.02
C PHE A 107 -1.73 -8.60 7.83
N THR A 108 -2.81 -8.90 8.57
CA THR A 108 -3.96 -7.99 8.60
C THR A 108 -3.57 -6.63 9.19
N TYR A 109 -2.83 -6.59 10.29
CA TYR A 109 -2.30 -5.36 10.88
C TYR A 109 -1.31 -4.62 9.97
N ALA A 110 -0.54 -5.35 9.17
CA ALA A 110 0.28 -4.74 8.13
C ALA A 110 -0.58 -3.95 7.13
N THR A 111 -1.72 -4.47 6.69
CA THR A 111 -2.63 -3.72 5.81
C THR A 111 -3.29 -2.54 6.52
N LEU A 112 -3.68 -2.70 7.79
CA LEU A 112 -4.39 -1.69 8.58
C LEU A 112 -3.45 -0.68 9.29
N ASN A 113 -2.15 -0.71 9.04
CA ASN A 113 -1.16 -0.10 9.94
C ASN A 113 -1.22 1.43 10.04
N SER A 114 -1.82 2.10 9.05
CA SER A 114 -2.05 3.56 9.09
C SER A 114 -3.26 3.93 9.95
N ILE A 115 -4.20 3.01 10.15
CA ILE A 115 -5.41 3.21 10.92
C ILE A 115 -5.07 3.07 12.40
N ASN A 116 -5.55 4.00 13.23
CA ASN A 116 -5.37 3.93 14.67
C ASN A 116 -6.11 2.70 15.23
N THR A 117 -5.44 1.94 16.10
CA THR A 117 -5.99 0.71 16.72
C THR A 117 -7.25 0.97 17.53
N ASN A 118 -7.48 2.19 18.02
CA ASN A 118 -8.74 2.55 18.69
C ASN A 118 -9.97 2.50 17.75
N LYS A 119 -9.77 2.56 16.42
CA LYS A 119 -10.84 2.45 15.41
C LYS A 119 -11.06 1.02 14.92
N PHE A 120 -10.22 0.06 15.35
CA PHE A 120 -10.31 -1.32 14.84
C PHE A 120 -11.62 -2.00 15.26
N ALA A 121 -12.09 -1.77 16.48
CA ALA A 121 -13.37 -2.28 16.94
C ALA A 121 -14.53 -1.79 16.05
N ASP A 122 -14.54 -0.50 15.71
CA ASP A 122 -15.59 0.08 14.87
C ASP A 122 -15.50 -0.40 13.42
N LEU A 123 -14.28 -0.52 12.87
CA LEU A 123 -14.06 -1.12 11.57
C LEU A 123 -14.57 -2.58 11.55
N SER A 124 -14.28 -3.35 12.59
CA SER A 124 -14.78 -4.72 12.76
C SER A 124 -16.31 -4.77 12.78
N LYS A 125 -16.97 -3.89 13.54
CA LYS A 125 -18.45 -3.80 13.61
C LYS A 125 -19.08 -3.55 12.24
N ILE A 126 -18.46 -2.71 11.41
CA ILE A 126 -18.96 -2.45 10.04
C ILE A 126 -18.72 -3.68 9.17
N LEU A 127 -17.49 -4.19 9.12
CA LEU A 127 -17.10 -5.23 8.17
C LEU A 127 -17.72 -6.60 8.45
N ILE A 128 -18.10 -6.88 9.70
CA ILE A 128 -18.74 -8.15 10.09
C ILE A 128 -20.13 -8.33 9.46
N GLN A 129 -20.76 -7.23 9.04
CA GLN A 129 -22.03 -7.26 8.30
C GLN A 129 -21.86 -7.75 6.87
N SER A 130 -20.63 -7.68 6.32
CA SER A 130 -20.38 -8.12 4.96
C SER A 130 -20.58 -9.63 4.81
N LYS A 131 -21.38 -10.07 3.83
CA LYS A 131 -21.39 -11.49 3.43
C LYS A 131 -20.05 -11.94 2.85
N GLN A 132 -19.19 -11.00 2.46
CA GLN A 132 -17.86 -11.24 1.91
C GLN A 132 -16.74 -11.04 2.95
N LYS A 133 -17.07 -10.93 4.24
CA LYS A 133 -16.09 -10.66 5.31
C LYS A 133 -14.85 -11.56 5.27
N THR A 134 -15.03 -12.85 5.03
CA THR A 134 -13.92 -13.83 4.91
C THR A 134 -13.02 -13.51 3.71
N LEU A 135 -13.60 -13.16 2.56
CA LEU A 135 -12.85 -12.81 1.35
C LEU A 135 -12.13 -11.46 1.50
N LEU A 136 -12.80 -10.48 2.12
CA LEU A 136 -12.24 -9.17 2.38
C LEU A 136 -11.02 -9.25 3.32
N PHE A 137 -11.15 -9.97 4.43
CA PHE A 137 -10.03 -10.19 5.35
C PHE A 137 -8.94 -11.07 4.75
N GLY A 138 -9.31 -12.03 3.89
CA GLY A 138 -8.34 -12.76 3.07
C GLY A 138 -7.53 -11.82 2.17
N ALA A 139 -8.16 -10.80 1.59
CA ALA A 139 -7.45 -9.78 0.81
C ALA A 139 -6.52 -8.93 1.69
N PHE A 140 -6.95 -8.52 2.90
CA PHE A 140 -6.08 -7.80 3.84
C PHE A 140 -4.86 -8.63 4.25
N TYR A 141 -5.06 -9.91 4.55
CA TYR A 141 -4.00 -10.86 4.83
C TYR A 141 -3.01 -10.95 3.65
N ASN A 142 -3.51 -11.16 2.44
CA ASN A 142 -2.67 -11.33 1.24
C ASN A 142 -1.86 -10.07 0.93
N LEU A 143 -2.46 -8.89 1.05
CA LEU A 143 -1.77 -7.60 0.90
C LEU A 143 -0.65 -7.46 1.93
N GLY A 144 -0.95 -7.67 3.21
CA GLY A 144 0.04 -7.57 4.28
C GLY A 144 1.19 -8.55 4.13
N SER A 145 0.88 -9.80 3.76
CA SER A 145 1.88 -10.83 3.48
C SER A 145 2.75 -10.45 2.29
N ALA A 146 2.18 -9.87 1.24
CA ALA A 146 2.96 -9.36 0.11
C ALA A 146 3.89 -8.22 0.54
N PHE A 147 3.42 -7.28 1.36
CA PHE A 147 4.24 -6.18 1.89
C PHE A 147 5.40 -6.70 2.71
N ASP A 148 5.12 -7.62 3.65
CA ASP A 148 6.12 -8.27 4.49
C ASP A 148 7.17 -9.01 3.66
N THR A 149 6.73 -9.76 2.63
CA THR A 149 7.64 -10.47 1.72
C THR A 149 8.60 -9.51 1.00
N VAL A 150 8.08 -8.41 0.44
CA VAL A 150 8.91 -7.44 -0.29
C VAL A 150 9.93 -6.80 0.63
N ILE A 151 9.53 -6.38 1.83
CA ILE A 151 10.45 -5.69 2.73
C ILE A 151 11.49 -6.64 3.32
N ASN A 152 11.13 -7.88 3.65
CA ASN A 152 12.08 -8.90 4.11
C ASN A 152 13.08 -9.27 3.00
N HIS A 153 12.70 -9.11 1.73
CA HIS A 153 13.62 -9.31 0.61
C HIS A 153 14.56 -8.12 0.36
N LEU A 154 14.03 -6.89 0.39
CA LEU A 154 14.78 -5.68 0.05
C LEU A 154 15.61 -5.12 1.21
N TYR A 155 15.12 -5.18 2.45
CA TYR A 155 15.79 -4.56 3.60
C TYR A 155 17.22 -5.08 3.83
N PRO A 156 17.49 -6.39 3.78
CA PRO A 156 18.85 -6.90 3.92
C PRO A 156 19.79 -6.49 2.78
N LYS A 157 19.25 -6.17 1.61
CA LYS A 157 20.01 -5.81 0.38
C LYS A 157 20.13 -4.31 0.16
N LYS A 158 19.62 -3.47 1.08
CA LYS A 158 19.54 -2.02 0.86
C LYS A 158 20.91 -1.37 0.57
N ASP A 159 21.99 -1.93 1.12
CA ASP A 159 23.35 -1.41 0.98
C ASP A 159 24.11 -1.98 -0.22
N THR A 160 23.60 -3.05 -0.85
CA THR A 160 24.18 -3.69 -2.06
C THR A 160 23.33 -3.48 -3.31
N ILE A 161 22.26 -2.69 -3.20
CA ILE A 161 21.31 -2.45 -4.29
C ILE A 161 21.95 -1.66 -5.45
N ASP A 162 23.07 -0.99 -5.21
CA ASP A 162 23.89 -0.27 -6.19
C ASP A 162 24.59 -1.20 -7.19
N GLU A 163 24.63 -2.51 -6.92
CA GLU A 163 25.08 -3.52 -7.87
C GLU A 163 24.11 -3.71 -9.05
N LEU A 164 22.86 -3.26 -8.92
CA LEU A 164 21.87 -3.31 -9.99
C LEU A 164 22.19 -2.31 -11.11
N THR A 165 21.82 -2.67 -12.35
CA THR A 165 21.91 -1.72 -13.46
C THR A 165 20.99 -0.51 -13.22
N VAL A 166 21.34 0.66 -13.78
CA VAL A 166 20.50 1.87 -13.68
C VAL A 166 19.07 1.63 -14.19
N SER A 167 18.92 0.79 -15.22
CA SER A 167 17.61 0.42 -15.77
C SER A 167 16.79 -0.35 -14.73
N ASP A 168 17.42 -1.31 -14.06
CA ASP A 168 16.78 -2.15 -13.06
C ASP A 168 16.47 -1.40 -11.77
N LEU A 169 17.37 -0.49 -11.33
CA LEU A 169 17.09 0.44 -10.23
C LEU A 169 15.84 1.29 -10.50
N LYS A 170 15.70 1.84 -11.71
CA LYS A 170 14.51 2.62 -12.10
C LYS A 170 13.24 1.76 -12.08
N LYS A 171 13.30 0.55 -12.63
CA LYS A 171 12.15 -0.38 -12.61
C LYS A 171 11.78 -0.79 -11.19
N LEU A 172 12.78 -1.04 -10.34
CA LEU A 172 12.61 -1.41 -8.95
C LEU A 172 11.95 -0.29 -8.15
N LYS A 173 12.50 0.94 -8.21
CA LYS A 173 11.90 2.11 -7.57
C LYS A 173 10.46 2.32 -8.01
N ASN A 174 10.21 2.36 -9.33
CA ASN A 174 8.85 2.56 -9.86
C ASN A 174 7.87 1.46 -9.42
N SER A 175 8.32 0.20 -9.35
CA SER A 175 7.48 -0.90 -8.89
C SER A 175 7.20 -0.81 -7.39
N PHE A 176 8.21 -0.46 -6.59
CA PHE A 176 8.10 -0.33 -5.15
C PHE A 176 7.24 0.87 -4.74
N GLU A 177 7.37 2.02 -5.40
CA GLU A 177 6.50 3.19 -5.16
C GLU A 177 5.03 2.87 -5.48
N LYS A 178 4.75 2.23 -6.62
CA LYS A 178 3.38 1.78 -6.97
C LYS A 178 2.85 0.78 -5.95
N PHE A 179 3.71 -0.10 -5.46
CA PHE A 179 3.36 -1.10 -4.46
C PHE A 179 2.97 -0.44 -3.13
N LEU A 180 3.78 0.52 -2.64
CA LEU A 180 3.47 1.30 -1.45
C LEU A 180 2.21 2.17 -1.62
N SER A 181 1.99 2.74 -2.81
CA SER A 181 0.77 3.52 -3.10
C SER A 181 -0.50 2.70 -2.95
N ILE A 182 -0.49 1.40 -3.28
CA ILE A 182 -1.65 0.52 -3.08
C ILE A 182 -2.05 0.48 -1.60
N LYS A 183 -1.06 0.39 -0.69
CA LYS A 183 -1.31 0.40 0.76
C LYS A 183 -2.00 1.69 1.18
N THR A 184 -1.50 2.83 0.70
CA THR A 184 -2.05 4.16 0.99
C THR A 184 -3.48 4.30 0.48
N ASP A 185 -3.77 3.81 -0.73
CA ASP A 185 -5.12 3.88 -1.29
C ASP A 185 -6.12 3.06 -0.47
N ILE A 186 -5.75 1.84 -0.07
CA ILE A 186 -6.61 0.97 0.73
C ILE A 186 -6.86 1.59 2.11
N SER A 187 -5.82 2.18 2.70
CA SER A 187 -5.94 2.91 3.97
C SER A 187 -6.99 4.02 3.88
N LYS A 188 -6.93 4.84 2.82
CA LYS A 188 -7.91 5.90 2.56
C LYS A 188 -9.33 5.36 2.36
N MET A 189 -9.48 4.24 1.63
CA MET A 189 -10.79 3.61 1.44
C MET A 189 -11.41 3.17 2.77
N LEU A 190 -10.62 2.59 3.67
CA LEU A 190 -11.09 2.13 4.97
C LEU A 190 -11.35 3.28 5.96
N GLU A 191 -10.55 4.34 5.91
CA GLU A 191 -10.83 5.57 6.65
C GLU A 191 -12.12 6.24 6.18
N GLN A 192 -12.35 6.29 4.87
CA GLN A 192 -13.60 6.80 4.31
C GLN A 192 -14.79 5.94 4.74
N LEU A 193 -14.66 4.61 4.74
CA LEU A 193 -15.70 3.71 5.24
C LEU A 193 -16.07 4.03 6.70
N LEU A 194 -15.09 4.26 7.56
CA LEU A 194 -15.32 4.64 8.96
C LEU A 194 -16.05 5.98 9.10
N LEU A 195 -15.79 6.93 8.20
CA LEU A 195 -16.49 8.23 8.17
C LEU A 195 -17.93 8.06 7.68
N ASP A 196 -18.12 7.35 6.57
CA ASP A 196 -19.43 7.15 5.93
C ASP A 196 -20.41 6.40 6.83
N TYR A 197 -19.90 5.54 7.72
CA TYR A 197 -20.68 4.72 8.64
C TYR A 197 -20.48 5.10 10.11
N LYS A 198 -20.06 6.33 10.40
CA LYS A 198 -19.95 6.83 11.78
C LYS A 198 -21.29 6.75 12.52
N ASP A 199 -22.39 7.06 11.86
CA ASP A 199 -23.72 7.03 12.49
C ASP A 199 -24.21 5.59 12.68
N TYR A 200 -23.87 4.67 11.76
CA TYR A 200 -24.10 3.23 11.94
C TYR A 200 -23.39 2.70 13.19
N ILE A 201 -22.16 3.16 13.45
CA ILE A 201 -21.42 2.78 14.66
C ILE A 201 -22.15 3.24 15.94
N ASN A 202 -22.91 4.34 15.87
CA ASN A 202 -23.55 5.00 17.01
C ASN A 202 -25.07 4.71 17.14
N SER A 203 -25.70 4.02 16.19
CA SER A 203 -27.16 3.80 16.15
C SER A 203 -27.53 2.35 15.80
N THR A 204 -28.80 1.99 16.02
CA THR A 204 -29.35 0.64 15.74
C THR A 204 -30.21 0.60 14.47
N GLU A 205 -30.46 1.74 13.83
CA GLU A 205 -31.38 1.87 12.69
C GLU A 205 -30.56 2.14 11.43
N THR A 206 -30.49 1.16 10.54
CA THR A 206 -29.74 1.33 9.29
C THR A 206 -30.21 0.38 8.21
N ASP A 207 -30.17 0.87 6.98
CA ASP A 207 -30.40 0.07 5.79
C ASP A 207 -29.21 -0.87 5.57
N ILE A 208 -29.31 -2.08 6.15
CA ILE A 208 -28.31 -3.15 6.04
C ILE A 208 -28.05 -3.50 4.57
N ALA A 209 -29.05 -3.39 3.68
CA ALA A 209 -28.88 -3.69 2.27
C ALA A 209 -27.97 -2.67 1.57
N LYS A 210 -28.09 -1.38 1.93
CA LYS A 210 -27.20 -0.33 1.44
C LYS A 210 -25.76 -0.53 1.93
N LEU A 211 -25.57 -0.87 3.22
CA LEU A 211 -24.25 -1.20 3.76
C LEU A 211 -23.63 -2.38 3.02
N GLU A 212 -24.38 -3.47 2.85
CA GLU A 212 -23.91 -4.68 2.18
C GLU A 212 -23.48 -4.42 0.73
N SER A 213 -24.25 -3.61 -0.01
CA SER A 213 -23.91 -3.22 -1.38
C SER A 213 -22.60 -2.43 -1.44
N HIS A 214 -22.41 -1.48 -0.52
CA HIS A 214 -21.18 -0.70 -0.44
C HIS A 214 -19.97 -1.58 -0.07
N LEU A 215 -20.12 -2.48 0.92
CA LEU A 215 -19.05 -3.42 1.30
C LEU A 215 -18.68 -4.38 0.16
N THR A 216 -19.66 -4.78 -0.65
CA THR A 216 -19.42 -5.59 -1.85
C THR A 216 -18.55 -4.86 -2.88
N GLU A 217 -18.82 -3.57 -3.11
CA GLU A 217 -18.01 -2.77 -4.02
C GLU A 217 -16.61 -2.51 -3.46
N LEU A 218 -16.51 -2.22 -2.16
CA LEU A 218 -15.25 -2.06 -1.45
C LEU A 218 -14.37 -3.32 -1.60
N TYR A 219 -14.95 -4.51 -1.41
CA TYR A 219 -14.24 -5.77 -1.61
C TYR A 219 -13.69 -5.90 -3.03
N LYS A 220 -14.48 -5.62 -4.07
CA LYS A 220 -14.01 -5.71 -5.47
C LYS A 220 -12.81 -4.80 -5.72
N GLN A 221 -12.84 -3.58 -5.20
CA GLN A 221 -11.74 -2.63 -5.33
C GLN A 221 -10.47 -3.11 -4.61
N ILE A 222 -10.60 -3.61 -3.38
CA ILE A 222 -9.48 -4.14 -2.59
C ILE A 222 -8.92 -5.42 -3.23
N ALA A 223 -9.76 -6.33 -3.70
CA ALA A 223 -9.32 -7.56 -4.38
C ALA A 223 -8.54 -7.27 -5.66
N LYS A 224 -8.98 -6.26 -6.44
CA LYS A 224 -8.24 -5.78 -7.62
C LYS A 224 -6.87 -5.24 -7.23
N LYS A 225 -6.80 -4.40 -6.19
CA LYS A 225 -5.54 -3.87 -5.66
C LYS A 225 -4.63 -4.96 -5.10
N SER A 226 -5.17 -5.96 -4.40
CA SER A 226 -4.43 -7.13 -3.94
C SER A 226 -3.80 -7.90 -5.10
N SER A 227 -4.52 -8.08 -6.21
CA SER A 227 -3.98 -8.74 -7.41
C SER A 227 -2.86 -7.92 -8.05
N GLN A 228 -3.00 -6.59 -8.10
CA GLN A 228 -1.96 -5.69 -8.58
C GLN A 228 -0.71 -5.74 -7.69
N ALA A 229 -0.90 -5.76 -6.37
CA ALA A 229 0.17 -5.87 -5.39
C ALA A 229 0.97 -7.16 -5.58
N THR A 230 0.31 -8.30 -5.81
CA THR A 230 0.99 -9.58 -6.10
C THR A 230 1.88 -9.50 -7.35
N LYS A 231 1.40 -8.86 -8.42
CA LYS A 231 2.21 -8.68 -9.64
C LYS A 231 3.44 -7.80 -9.38
N LEU A 232 3.26 -6.70 -8.65
CA LEU A 232 4.35 -5.80 -8.29
C LEU A 232 5.38 -6.48 -7.37
N LYS A 233 4.92 -7.26 -6.38
CA LYS A 233 5.78 -8.11 -5.54
C LYS A 233 6.67 -8.99 -6.41
N ASN A 234 6.08 -9.76 -7.33
CA ASN A 234 6.84 -10.67 -8.17
C ASN A 234 7.85 -9.93 -9.06
N ASN A 235 7.47 -8.77 -9.61
CA ASN A 235 8.39 -7.93 -10.36
C ASN A 235 9.58 -7.48 -9.49
N ILE A 236 9.32 -6.99 -8.28
CA ILE A 236 10.36 -6.56 -7.34
C ILE A 236 11.32 -7.70 -7.02
N LEU A 237 10.79 -8.88 -6.68
CA LEU A 237 11.60 -10.06 -6.36
C LEU A 237 12.46 -10.49 -7.55
N SER A 238 11.91 -10.43 -8.77
CA SER A 238 12.64 -10.81 -9.99
C SER A 238 13.77 -9.84 -10.37
N ILE A 239 13.60 -8.54 -10.09
CA ILE A 239 14.61 -7.53 -10.41
C ILE A 239 15.77 -7.57 -9.41
N SER A 240 15.49 -7.93 -8.16
CA SER A 240 16.44 -7.84 -7.04
C SER A 240 16.84 -9.22 -6.51
N SER A 241 16.89 -10.23 -7.38
CA SER A 241 17.30 -11.60 -7.05
C SER A 241 18.83 -11.76 -6.90
N LEU A 242 19.53 -10.67 -6.58
CA LEU A 242 20.96 -10.66 -6.22
C LEU A 242 21.26 -11.69 -5.12
#